data_AF-A0A419DS62-F1
#
_entry.id   AF-A0A419DS62-F1
#
_cell.length_a   1.000
_cell.length_b   1.000
_cell.length_c   1.000
_cell.angle_alpha   90.00
_cell.angle_beta   90.00
_cell.angle_gamma   90.00
#
_symmetry.space_group_name_H-M   'P 1'
#
loop_
_entity.id
_entity.type
_entity.pdbx_description
1 polymer ?
#
loop_
_entity_poly.entity_id
_entity_poly.type
_entity_poly.pdbx_seq_one_letter_code
_entity_poly.pdbx_strand_id
1 'polypeptide(L)'
;MKKIFLGIGLLVGAFSVFFFLLVADKDVYFNDDTVYDFSLSKNISGEKLTQIASETDMMIRLVKFNDISFGRNHLDVTLLNPTSDVKLGRQPSIFPGNQIIYSSYSPNEKKKIKYFTIQSNDENKVNHFKEQLSTAGYEMVSSTSEPTTFNVSMLFSSLNFKFFSLLTLLILFSISTYYIHRIKEIGIKKLNGWNNFRISFSLIKKLVIHSFGAALLFVLPFAVYISVTDLNALKSYALMCIYLYLFLAIIFIGSSIIGSLFISRLNQVNAIKNNKNNKKLFYVLLFFKAIVVTLLVLSLDTSIKDMNKLNSAIHSINQLEKNAFYTIQTASSPEEKVHKELDHYIESLKDEGIFNYSPSEETVDINQLNQLETEGMSQNLENIPLTIVSQNILNVVKIKDQDGSLLKSDEVQPFTLLVPAHYEKKIKEVLKSLSLGKKTKVHYVKNGQTQENLLWPGSYLFDTITYVAPLQKSLYLNSGEVLFDTSSATALMKEIESKGYDSGSIDVKSMKSEYNLAKGNLSIATVESLFHVIITGFSFLLCILSIITIFLEFRKKEFAVNRLLGKRPKSLIMSFLIFNGVITLLIAAVINWMLIILFLIEMMLFVIFINKYMKNKAILVLKGE
;
A
#
# COMPACT_ATOMS: atom_id res chain seq x y z
N MET A 1 26.58 -12.62 14.10
CA MET A 1 26.79 -12.47 12.64
C MET A 1 26.07 -13.54 11.83
N LYS A 2 26.34 -14.85 11.94
CA LYS A 2 25.58 -15.88 11.19
C LYS A 2 24.04 -15.75 11.31
N LYS A 3 23.53 -15.58 12.53
CA LYS A 3 22.09 -15.36 12.81
C LYS A 3 21.48 -14.15 12.11
N ILE A 4 22.29 -13.13 11.83
CA ILE A 4 21.85 -11.89 11.18
C ILE A 4 21.64 -12.13 9.69
N PHE A 5 22.60 -12.81 9.06
CA PHE A 5 22.48 -13.20 7.65
C PHE A 5 21.38 -14.25 7.42
N LEU A 6 21.12 -15.13 8.40
CA LEU A 6 19.91 -15.96 8.41
C LEU A 6 18.64 -15.08 8.43
N GLY A 7 18.57 -14.07 9.31
CA GLY A 7 17.45 -13.13 9.36
C GLY A 7 17.25 -12.33 8.07
N ILE A 8 18.34 -11.85 7.46
CA ILE A 8 18.32 -11.19 6.13
C ILE A 8 17.74 -12.15 5.09
N GLY A 9 18.18 -13.40 5.07
CA GLY A 9 17.63 -14.42 4.18
C GLY A 9 16.14 -14.66 4.37
N LEU A 10 15.68 -14.81 5.61
CA LEU A 10 14.26 -14.97 5.93
C LEU A 10 13.43 -13.77 5.45
N LEU A 11 13.92 -12.56 5.66
CA LEU A 11 13.25 -11.33 5.22
C LEU A 11 13.15 -11.25 3.69
N VAL A 12 14.23 -11.57 2.99
CA VAL A 12 14.26 -11.64 1.51
C VAL A 12 13.27 -12.69 1.01
N GLY A 13 13.19 -13.86 1.64
CA GLY A 13 12.23 -14.91 1.29
C GLY A 13 10.78 -14.51 1.56
N ALA A 14 10.49 -13.87 2.70
CA ALA A 14 9.16 -13.35 3.00
C ALA A 14 8.74 -12.24 2.02
N PHE A 15 9.66 -11.33 1.71
CA PHE A 15 9.43 -10.28 0.73
C PHE A 15 9.20 -10.84 -0.68
N SER A 16 9.92 -11.89 -1.11
CA SER A 16 9.65 -12.52 -2.41
C SER A 16 8.24 -13.10 -2.50
N VAL A 17 7.74 -13.72 -1.42
CA VAL A 17 6.35 -14.21 -1.37
C VAL A 17 5.37 -13.05 -1.46
N PHE A 18 5.55 -12.01 -0.64
CA PHE A 18 4.68 -10.84 -0.63
C PHE A 18 4.65 -10.11 -1.97
N PHE A 19 5.83 -9.84 -2.53
CA PHE A 19 5.95 -9.15 -3.81
C PHE A 19 5.33 -9.95 -4.95
N PHE A 20 5.48 -11.27 -4.95
CA PHE A 20 4.79 -12.10 -5.93
C PHE A 20 3.27 -12.04 -5.79
N LEU A 21 2.73 -12.04 -4.57
CA LEU A 21 1.29 -11.87 -4.36
C LEU A 21 0.78 -10.53 -4.91
N LEU A 22 1.55 -9.44 -4.75
CA LEU A 22 1.20 -8.15 -5.35
C LEU A 22 1.19 -8.18 -6.88
N VAL A 23 2.13 -8.89 -7.50
CA VAL A 23 2.17 -9.06 -8.96
C VAL A 23 1.01 -9.94 -9.41
N ALA A 24 0.84 -11.11 -8.79
CA ALA A 24 -0.22 -12.07 -9.13
C ALA A 24 -1.63 -11.50 -8.98
N ASP A 25 -1.87 -10.60 -8.02
CA ASP A 25 -3.17 -9.92 -7.87
C ASP A 25 -3.47 -8.97 -9.04
N LYS A 26 -2.43 -8.36 -9.63
CA LYS A 26 -2.55 -7.49 -10.81
C LYS A 26 -2.65 -8.30 -12.11
N ASP A 27 -1.84 -9.35 -12.25
CA ASP A 27 -1.85 -10.28 -13.39
C ASP A 27 -3.23 -10.93 -13.60
N VAL A 28 -4.04 -11.07 -12.53
CA VAL A 28 -5.42 -11.58 -12.60
C VAL A 28 -6.33 -10.76 -13.54
N TYR A 29 -6.07 -9.46 -13.71
CA TYR A 29 -6.91 -8.57 -14.52
C TYR A 29 -6.46 -8.51 -15.99
N PHE A 30 -5.16 -8.64 -16.27
CA PHE A 30 -4.57 -8.46 -17.59
C PHE A 30 -3.54 -9.56 -17.86
N ASN A 31 -3.80 -10.34 -18.92
CA ASN A 31 -3.05 -11.53 -19.32
C ASN A 31 -1.68 -11.15 -19.95
N ASP A 32 -0.97 -12.13 -20.49
CA ASP A 32 0.27 -11.94 -21.29
C ASP A 32 0.06 -11.09 -22.58
N ASP A 33 -1.18 -10.82 -22.95
CA ASP A 33 -1.55 -10.07 -24.15
C ASP A 33 -1.98 -8.63 -23.84
N THR A 34 -1.70 -7.75 -24.80
CA THR A 34 -2.18 -6.36 -24.78
C THR A 34 -3.70 -6.34 -24.71
N VAL A 35 -4.25 -5.55 -23.79
CA VAL A 35 -5.69 -5.41 -23.60
C VAL A 35 -6.16 -4.12 -24.25
N TYR A 36 -7.17 -4.25 -25.10
CA TYR A 36 -7.85 -3.16 -25.76
C TYR A 36 -9.23 -3.02 -25.14
N ASP A 37 -9.47 -1.90 -24.46
CA ASP A 37 -10.78 -1.55 -23.93
C ASP A 37 -11.53 -0.76 -24.99
N PHE A 38 -12.74 -1.21 -25.35
CA PHE A 38 -13.57 -0.57 -26.35
C PHE A 38 -14.82 0.02 -25.71
N SER A 39 -15.08 1.30 -25.99
CA SER A 39 -16.35 1.94 -25.71
C SER A 39 -16.98 2.43 -27.01
N LEU A 40 -18.18 1.96 -27.31
CA LEU A 40 -18.94 2.37 -28.48
C LEU A 40 -19.77 3.63 -28.20
N SER A 41 -20.06 4.41 -29.24
CA SER A 41 -21.00 5.53 -29.20
C SER A 41 -22.45 5.08 -28.92
N LYS A 42 -22.84 3.94 -29.48
CA LYS A 42 -24.15 3.31 -29.36
C LYS A 42 -24.07 1.81 -29.09
N ASN A 43 -25.14 1.23 -28.54
CA ASN A 43 -25.24 -0.18 -28.23
C ASN A 43 -25.21 -1.04 -29.50
N ILE A 44 -24.38 -2.09 -29.49
CA ILE A 44 -24.37 -3.17 -30.48
C ILE A 44 -25.05 -4.41 -29.89
N SER A 45 -25.75 -5.19 -30.72
CA SER A 45 -26.28 -6.49 -30.27
C SER A 45 -25.15 -7.51 -30.13
N GLY A 46 -25.23 -8.39 -29.14
CA GLY A 46 -24.25 -9.45 -28.95
C GLY A 46 -24.12 -10.39 -30.17
N GLU A 47 -25.20 -10.64 -30.91
CA GLU A 47 -25.16 -11.37 -32.19
C GLU A 47 -24.30 -10.65 -33.23
N LYS A 48 -24.50 -9.34 -33.42
CA LYS A 48 -23.75 -8.58 -34.42
C LYS A 48 -22.29 -8.44 -34.02
N LEU A 49 -22.01 -8.23 -32.73
CA LEU A 49 -20.65 -8.18 -32.20
C LEU A 49 -19.94 -9.53 -32.37
N THR A 50 -20.64 -10.65 -32.15
CA THR A 50 -20.10 -12.00 -32.37
C THR A 50 -19.79 -12.22 -33.86
N GLN A 51 -20.65 -11.76 -34.77
CA GLN A 51 -20.40 -11.86 -36.21
C GLN A 51 -19.09 -11.15 -36.61
N ILE A 52 -18.91 -9.90 -36.16
CA ILE A 52 -17.69 -9.13 -36.45
C ILE A 52 -16.46 -9.80 -35.83
N ALA A 53 -16.59 -10.34 -34.62
CA ALA A 53 -15.53 -11.08 -33.95
C ALA A 53 -15.12 -12.33 -34.75
N SER A 54 -16.08 -13.09 -35.28
CA SER A 54 -15.82 -14.26 -36.12
C SER A 54 -15.20 -13.91 -37.48
N GLU A 55 -15.63 -12.82 -38.12
CA GLU A 55 -15.07 -12.35 -39.40
C GLU A 55 -13.61 -11.90 -39.28
N THR A 56 -13.19 -11.49 -38.09
CA THR A 56 -11.84 -10.98 -37.81
C THR A 56 -10.97 -11.94 -37.01
N ASP A 57 -11.49 -13.13 -36.69
CA ASP A 57 -10.82 -14.14 -35.86
C ASP A 57 -10.36 -13.56 -34.50
N MET A 58 -11.26 -12.82 -33.85
CA MET A 58 -11.04 -12.15 -32.58
C MET A 58 -11.95 -12.71 -31.50
N MET A 59 -11.44 -12.78 -30.27
CA MET A 59 -12.21 -13.14 -29.08
C MET A 59 -12.51 -11.87 -28.29
N ILE A 60 -13.79 -11.72 -27.90
CA ILE A 60 -14.24 -10.57 -27.12
C ILE A 60 -14.62 -11.03 -25.71
N ARG A 61 -14.29 -10.21 -24.73
CA ARG A 61 -14.60 -10.43 -23.31
C ARG A 61 -15.58 -9.37 -22.81
N LEU A 62 -16.73 -9.81 -22.31
CA LEU A 62 -17.62 -9.01 -21.49
C LEU A 62 -17.32 -9.34 -20.04
N VAL A 63 -16.90 -8.33 -19.27
CA VAL A 63 -16.44 -8.53 -17.89
C VAL A 63 -17.44 -7.89 -16.94
N LYS A 64 -18.07 -8.72 -16.10
CA LYS A 64 -18.86 -8.25 -14.96
C LYS A 64 -18.00 -8.28 -13.71
N PHE A 65 -17.87 -7.12 -13.08
CA PHE A 65 -17.10 -6.95 -11.85
C PHE A 65 -18.04 -7.02 -10.65
N ASN A 66 -18.04 -8.12 -9.91
CA ASN A 66 -18.91 -8.31 -8.73
C ASN A 66 -18.24 -7.80 -7.44
N ASP A 67 -16.99 -8.20 -7.19
CA ASP A 67 -16.17 -7.72 -6.06
C ASP A 67 -14.70 -7.66 -6.49
N ILE A 68 -14.02 -6.58 -6.12
CA ILE A 68 -12.62 -6.34 -6.48
C ILE A 68 -11.91 -5.86 -5.22
N SER A 69 -11.07 -6.72 -4.65
CA SER A 69 -10.15 -6.34 -3.59
C SER A 69 -8.96 -7.29 -3.59
N PHE A 70 -7.84 -6.87 -3.00
CA PHE A 70 -6.60 -7.65 -2.99
C PHE A 70 -6.82 -9.12 -2.58
N GLY A 71 -6.57 -10.04 -3.50
CA GLY A 71 -6.74 -11.49 -3.32
C GLY A 71 -8.19 -11.97 -3.21
N ARG A 72 -9.16 -11.15 -3.61
CA ARG A 72 -10.59 -11.45 -3.68
C ARG A 72 -11.23 -10.75 -4.88
N ASN A 73 -11.00 -11.33 -6.04
CA ASN A 73 -11.50 -10.85 -7.32
C ASN A 73 -12.61 -11.79 -7.78
N HIS A 74 -13.86 -11.29 -7.77
CA HIS A 74 -15.06 -12.01 -8.19
C HIS A 74 -15.53 -11.43 -9.52
N LEU A 75 -15.25 -12.15 -10.61
CA LEU A 75 -15.46 -11.71 -11.98
C LEU A 75 -16.20 -12.77 -12.77
N ASP A 76 -17.23 -12.36 -13.50
CA ASP A 76 -17.85 -13.21 -14.51
C ASP A 76 -17.43 -12.70 -15.89
N VAL A 77 -16.75 -13.53 -16.66
CA VAL A 77 -16.25 -13.20 -17.99
C VAL A 77 -17.03 -14.00 -19.02
N THR A 78 -17.88 -13.31 -19.78
CA THR A 78 -18.59 -13.91 -20.91
C THR A 78 -17.79 -13.70 -22.19
N LEU A 79 -17.45 -14.79 -22.87
CA LEU A 79 -16.63 -14.80 -24.08
C LEU A 79 -17.49 -14.89 -25.33
N LEU A 80 -17.27 -13.99 -26.28
CA LEU A 80 -17.83 -14.08 -27.63
C LEU A 80 -16.73 -14.59 -28.57
N ASN A 81 -17.11 -15.50 -29.48
CA ASN A 81 -16.19 -16.19 -30.38
C ASN A 81 -15.00 -16.85 -29.64
N PRO A 82 -15.23 -17.69 -28.61
CA PRO A 82 -14.13 -18.33 -27.87
C PRO A 82 -13.37 -19.30 -28.79
N THR A 83 -12.05 -19.23 -28.73
CA THR A 83 -11.15 -20.15 -29.41
C THR A 83 -11.13 -21.50 -28.68
N SER A 84 -10.75 -22.57 -29.39
CA SER A 84 -10.84 -23.96 -28.90
C SER A 84 -9.91 -24.29 -27.73
N ASP A 85 -8.92 -23.44 -27.48
CA ASP A 85 -7.94 -23.52 -26.40
C ASP A 85 -8.42 -22.92 -25.07
N VAL A 86 -9.52 -22.17 -25.07
CA VAL A 86 -10.05 -21.56 -23.85
C VAL A 86 -10.79 -22.57 -22.98
N LYS A 87 -10.36 -22.68 -21.71
CA LYS A 87 -11.05 -23.48 -20.70
C LYS A 87 -12.17 -22.67 -20.05
N LEU A 88 -13.41 -23.05 -20.32
CA LEU A 88 -14.57 -22.53 -19.61
C LEU A 88 -14.61 -22.99 -18.15
N GLY A 89 -15.31 -22.23 -17.30
CA GLY A 89 -15.43 -22.49 -15.87
C GLY A 89 -14.49 -21.64 -15.02
N ARG A 90 -14.21 -22.10 -13.79
CA ARG A 90 -13.43 -21.34 -12.81
C ARG A 90 -11.94 -21.33 -13.16
N GLN A 91 -11.36 -20.14 -13.24
CA GLN A 91 -9.92 -19.96 -13.38
C GLN A 91 -9.19 -20.44 -12.12
N PRO A 92 -8.11 -21.24 -12.25
CA PRO A 92 -7.17 -21.45 -11.16
C PRO A 92 -6.62 -20.13 -10.64
N SER A 93 -6.39 -20.03 -9.34
CA SER A 93 -5.82 -18.82 -8.74
C SER A 93 -5.02 -19.14 -7.50
N ILE A 94 -3.93 -18.39 -7.32
CA ILE A 94 -3.09 -18.41 -6.11
C ILE A 94 -3.88 -17.89 -4.90
N PHE A 95 -4.91 -17.07 -5.13
CA PHE A 95 -5.76 -16.55 -4.07
C PHE A 95 -7.02 -17.41 -3.90
N PRO A 96 -7.25 -18.00 -2.71
CA PRO A 96 -8.42 -18.86 -2.50
C PRO A 96 -9.74 -18.08 -2.59
N GLY A 97 -9.69 -16.78 -2.33
CA GLY A 97 -10.84 -15.88 -2.43
C GLY A 97 -11.22 -15.50 -3.85
N ASN A 98 -10.36 -15.72 -4.85
CA ASN A 98 -10.65 -15.35 -6.23
C ASN A 98 -11.64 -16.31 -6.88
N GLN A 99 -12.62 -15.74 -7.57
CA GLN A 99 -13.68 -16.43 -8.30
C GLN A 99 -13.82 -15.77 -9.66
N ILE A 100 -13.05 -16.25 -10.63
CA ILE A 100 -13.12 -15.78 -12.01
C ILE A 100 -13.73 -16.90 -12.82
N ILE A 101 -14.90 -16.65 -13.40
CA ILE A 101 -15.70 -17.66 -14.09
C ILE A 101 -15.78 -17.28 -15.56
N TYR A 102 -15.27 -18.14 -16.44
CA TYR A 102 -15.41 -17.99 -17.88
C TYR A 102 -16.64 -18.75 -18.38
N SER A 103 -17.52 -18.04 -19.08
CA SER A 103 -18.69 -18.60 -19.77
C SER A 103 -18.68 -18.20 -21.24
N SER A 104 -19.35 -18.99 -22.08
CA SER A 104 -19.54 -18.66 -23.49
C SER A 104 -20.84 -17.88 -23.68
N TYR A 105 -20.80 -16.83 -24.50
CA TYR A 105 -21.99 -16.10 -24.91
C TYR A 105 -22.98 -17.02 -25.64
N SER A 106 -24.25 -16.96 -25.25
CA SER A 106 -25.34 -17.68 -25.92
C SER A 106 -26.11 -16.70 -26.83
N PRO A 107 -26.26 -16.97 -28.14
CA PRO A 107 -26.97 -16.08 -29.07
C PRO A 107 -28.41 -15.72 -28.65
N ASN A 108 -29.05 -16.58 -27.86
CA ASN A 108 -30.41 -16.36 -27.34
C ASN A 108 -30.48 -15.23 -26.29
N GLU A 109 -29.35 -14.84 -25.69
CA GLU A 109 -29.25 -13.73 -24.75
C GLU A 109 -29.21 -12.42 -25.55
N LYS A 110 -30.35 -11.75 -25.76
CA LYS A 110 -30.43 -10.46 -26.50
C LYS A 110 -29.74 -9.31 -25.75
N LYS A 111 -28.41 -9.36 -25.62
CA LYS A 111 -27.60 -8.36 -24.91
C LYS A 111 -27.29 -7.15 -25.78
N LYS A 112 -27.46 -5.96 -25.20
CA LYS A 112 -27.03 -4.66 -25.71
C LYS A 112 -25.71 -4.31 -25.06
N ILE A 113 -24.66 -4.24 -25.87
CA ILE A 113 -23.29 -4.07 -25.41
C ILE A 113 -22.79 -2.71 -25.88
N LYS A 114 -22.18 -1.96 -24.97
CA LYS A 114 -21.50 -0.69 -25.27
C LYS A 114 -20.02 -0.73 -24.92
N TYR A 115 -19.67 -1.57 -23.95
CA TYR A 115 -18.29 -1.76 -23.49
C TYR A 115 -17.88 -3.22 -23.57
N PHE A 116 -16.66 -3.48 -24.03
CA PHE A 116 -16.06 -4.80 -24.06
C PHE A 116 -14.53 -4.69 -24.14
N THR A 117 -13.84 -5.80 -23.87
CA THR A 117 -12.38 -5.86 -23.99
C THR A 117 -11.95 -6.94 -24.97
N ILE A 118 -10.81 -6.71 -25.62
CA ILE A 118 -10.13 -7.66 -26.49
C ILE A 118 -8.71 -7.85 -25.97
N GLN A 119 -8.24 -9.10 -25.93
CA GLN A 119 -6.85 -9.42 -25.60
C GLN A 119 -6.19 -9.96 -26.86
N SER A 120 -5.19 -9.24 -27.38
CA SER A 120 -4.44 -9.67 -28.57
C SER A 120 -3.13 -8.89 -28.70
N ASN A 121 -2.05 -9.58 -29.05
CA ASN A 121 -0.79 -8.93 -29.44
C ASN A 121 -0.70 -8.69 -30.97
N ASP A 122 -1.71 -9.12 -31.75
CA ASP A 122 -1.77 -8.91 -33.20
C ASP A 122 -2.50 -7.58 -33.52
N GLU A 123 -1.71 -6.52 -33.66
CA GLU A 123 -2.23 -5.18 -34.00
C GLU A 123 -3.00 -5.16 -35.34
N ASN A 124 -2.63 -6.00 -36.31
CA ASN A 124 -3.29 -6.02 -37.61
C ASN A 124 -4.72 -6.55 -37.48
N LYS A 125 -4.93 -7.63 -36.71
CA LYS A 125 -6.28 -8.14 -36.43
C LYS A 125 -7.11 -7.13 -35.66
N VAL A 126 -6.52 -6.43 -34.68
CA VAL A 126 -7.21 -5.38 -33.92
C VAL A 126 -7.60 -4.21 -34.82
N ASN A 127 -6.72 -3.76 -35.71
CA ASN A 127 -7.02 -2.69 -36.65
C ASN A 127 -8.10 -3.11 -37.66
N HIS A 128 -8.05 -4.34 -38.15
CA HIS A 128 -9.10 -4.88 -39.01
C HIS A 128 -10.46 -4.94 -38.29
N PHE A 129 -10.48 -5.36 -37.03
CA PHE A 129 -11.68 -5.34 -36.19
C PHE A 129 -12.24 -3.91 -36.00
N LYS A 130 -11.37 -2.93 -35.77
CA LYS A 130 -11.73 -1.50 -35.71
C LYS A 130 -12.38 -1.03 -37.02
N GLU A 131 -11.80 -1.37 -38.17
CA GLU A 131 -12.35 -1.03 -39.48
C GLU A 131 -13.74 -1.63 -39.72
N GLN A 132 -13.94 -2.90 -39.34
CA GLN A 132 -15.25 -3.57 -39.47
C GLN A 132 -16.32 -2.93 -38.58
N LEU A 133 -15.99 -2.56 -37.34
CA LEU A 133 -16.89 -1.80 -36.46
C LEU A 133 -17.28 -0.44 -37.04
N SER A 134 -16.30 0.29 -37.57
CA SER A 134 -16.54 1.59 -38.21
C SER A 134 -17.41 1.44 -39.46
N THR A 135 -17.16 0.41 -40.28
CA THR A 135 -17.97 0.11 -41.48
C THR A 135 -19.40 -0.28 -41.12
N ALA A 136 -19.59 -0.96 -39.99
CA ALA A 136 -20.91 -1.25 -39.42
C ALA A 136 -21.59 -0.01 -38.78
N GLY A 137 -20.93 1.16 -38.81
CA GLY A 137 -21.49 2.43 -38.37
C GLY A 137 -21.42 2.66 -36.85
N TYR A 138 -20.45 2.07 -36.16
CA TYR A 138 -20.19 2.31 -34.74
C TYR A 138 -18.92 3.15 -34.58
N GLU A 139 -19.07 4.39 -34.11
CA GLU A 139 -17.92 5.15 -33.63
C GLU A 139 -17.44 4.54 -32.31
N MET A 140 -16.12 4.37 -32.15
CA MET A 140 -15.52 3.80 -30.95
C MET A 140 -14.39 4.66 -30.39
N VAL A 141 -14.25 4.60 -29.08
CA VAL A 141 -13.04 5.01 -28.36
C VAL A 141 -12.37 3.74 -27.86
N SER A 142 -11.07 3.60 -28.13
CA SER A 142 -10.28 2.48 -27.62
C SER A 142 -9.07 2.95 -26.83
N SER A 143 -8.88 2.42 -25.62
CA SER A 143 -7.63 2.55 -24.86
C SER A 143 -6.86 1.23 -24.85
N THR A 144 -5.55 1.31 -24.74
CA THR A 144 -4.65 0.16 -24.67
C THR A 144 -3.97 0.09 -23.33
N SER A 145 -4.00 -1.09 -22.73
CA SER A 145 -3.28 -1.41 -21.51
C SER A 145 -2.24 -2.49 -21.82
N GLU A 146 -0.97 -2.18 -21.53
CA GLU A 146 0.11 -3.15 -21.65
C GLU A 146 -0.12 -4.34 -20.71
N PRO A 147 0.32 -5.55 -21.09
CA PRO A 147 0.18 -6.73 -20.25
C PRO A 147 0.86 -6.52 -18.90
N THR A 148 0.12 -6.71 -17.81
CA THR A 148 0.70 -6.75 -16.46
C THR A 148 1.22 -8.16 -16.23
N THR A 149 2.42 -8.43 -16.74
CA THR A 149 3.20 -9.61 -16.36
C THR A 149 4.44 -9.15 -15.62
N PHE A 150 5.05 -10.04 -14.83
CA PHE A 150 6.29 -9.68 -14.14
C PHE A 150 7.35 -9.14 -15.12
N ASN A 151 7.68 -7.86 -14.97
CA ASN A 151 8.80 -7.21 -15.66
C ASN A 151 9.90 -6.89 -14.64
N VAL A 152 11.17 -7.00 -15.04
CA VAL A 152 12.33 -6.60 -14.24
C VAL A 152 12.21 -5.15 -13.74
N SER A 153 11.58 -4.26 -14.52
CA SER A 153 11.30 -2.87 -14.11
C SER A 153 10.46 -2.79 -12.82
N MET A 154 9.57 -3.77 -12.58
CA MET A 154 8.74 -3.81 -11.38
C MET A 154 9.57 -3.98 -10.10
N LEU A 155 10.74 -4.64 -10.16
CA LEU A 155 11.69 -4.71 -9.03
C LEU A 155 12.25 -3.34 -8.63
N PHE A 156 12.24 -2.38 -9.56
CA PHE A 156 12.73 -1.03 -9.35
C PHE A 156 11.60 0.01 -9.24
N SER A 157 10.36 -0.44 -9.07
CA SER A 157 9.26 0.44 -8.69
C SER A 157 9.60 1.22 -7.41
N SER A 158 9.03 2.42 -7.25
CA SER A 158 9.25 3.27 -6.07
C SER A 158 9.07 2.51 -4.74
N LEU A 159 8.09 1.61 -4.72
CA LEU A 159 7.79 0.68 -3.63
C LEU A 159 9.00 -0.19 -3.27
N ASN A 160 9.49 -0.96 -4.24
CA ASN A 160 10.55 -1.93 -4.06
C ASN A 160 11.93 -1.28 -3.89
N PHE A 161 12.13 -0.10 -4.49
CA PHE A 161 13.38 0.64 -4.41
C PHE A 161 13.74 1.02 -2.97
N LYS A 162 12.75 1.44 -2.16
CA LYS A 162 12.95 1.76 -0.74
C LYS A 162 13.40 0.53 0.04
N PHE A 163 12.69 -0.59 -0.13
CA PHE A 163 13.03 -1.86 0.49
C PHE A 163 14.47 -2.28 0.15
N PHE A 164 14.81 -2.32 -1.15
CA PHE A 164 16.14 -2.74 -1.61
C PHE A 164 17.26 -1.79 -1.18
N SER A 165 17.00 -0.48 -1.11
CA SER A 165 17.96 0.50 -0.61
C SER A 165 18.29 0.26 0.87
N LEU A 166 17.25 0.07 1.69
CA LEU A 166 17.41 -0.22 3.11
C LEU A 166 18.11 -1.57 3.33
N LEU A 167 17.74 -2.60 2.55
CA LEU A 167 18.38 -3.91 2.60
C LEU A 167 19.86 -3.85 2.20
N THR A 168 20.20 -3.07 1.17
CA THR A 168 21.58 -2.87 0.72
C THR A 168 22.41 -2.21 1.81
N LEU A 169 21.89 -1.15 2.43
CA LEU A 169 22.53 -0.47 3.56
C LEU A 169 22.78 -1.44 4.72
N LEU A 170 21.76 -2.23 5.08
CA LEU A 170 21.83 -3.26 6.11
C LEU A 170 22.93 -4.30 5.82
N ILE A 171 23.01 -4.82 4.59
CA ILE A 171 24.00 -5.81 4.18
C ILE A 171 25.41 -5.21 4.22
N LEU A 172 25.61 -4.01 3.65
CA LEU A 172 26.91 -3.32 3.65
C LEU A 172 27.41 -3.07 5.07
N PHE A 173 26.53 -2.61 5.96
CA PHE A 173 26.86 -2.37 7.36
C PHE A 173 27.19 -3.67 8.10
N SER A 174 26.42 -4.73 7.86
CA SER A 174 26.64 -6.07 8.42
C SER A 174 27.99 -6.64 8.02
N ILE A 175 28.33 -6.53 6.73
CA ILE A 175 29.60 -7.02 6.18
C ILE A 175 30.78 -6.20 6.72
N SER A 176 30.64 -4.87 6.77
CA SER A 176 31.67 -3.99 7.35
C SER A 176 31.97 -4.36 8.81
N THR A 177 30.93 -4.54 9.63
CA THR A 177 31.05 -5.03 11.01
C THR A 177 31.74 -6.39 11.07
N TYR A 178 31.39 -7.30 10.16
CA TYR A 178 31.96 -8.64 10.10
C TYR A 178 33.47 -8.61 9.81
N TYR A 179 33.92 -7.76 8.88
CA TYR A 179 35.34 -7.59 8.58
C TYR A 179 36.13 -7.11 9.79
N ILE A 180 35.61 -6.13 10.52
CA ILE A 180 36.25 -5.60 11.73
C ILE A 180 36.43 -6.69 12.80
N HIS A 181 35.41 -7.53 12.98
CA HIS A 181 35.49 -8.63 13.94
C HIS A 181 36.56 -9.67 13.55
N ARG A 182 36.80 -9.86 12.25
CA ARG A 182 37.68 -10.88 11.67
C ARG A 182 39.06 -10.36 11.26
N ILE A 183 39.46 -9.16 11.69
CA ILE A 183 40.77 -8.53 11.35
C ILE A 183 41.96 -9.48 11.56
N LYS A 184 42.01 -10.24 12.66
CA LYS A 184 43.11 -11.18 12.93
C LYS A 184 43.17 -12.31 11.90
N GLU A 185 42.03 -12.88 11.52
CA GLU A 185 41.94 -13.90 10.46
C GLU A 185 42.37 -13.33 9.10
N ILE A 186 41.97 -12.10 8.79
CA ILE A 186 42.39 -11.37 7.58
C ILE A 186 43.91 -11.19 7.57
N GLY A 187 44.50 -10.76 8.69
CA GLY A 187 45.95 -10.59 8.85
C GLY A 187 46.72 -11.90 8.62
N ILE A 188 46.26 -13.00 9.21
CA ILE A 188 46.87 -14.34 9.02
C ILE A 188 46.78 -14.78 7.56
N LYS A 189 45.62 -14.63 6.92
CA LYS A 189 45.46 -14.99 5.50
C LYS A 189 46.35 -14.13 4.58
N LYS A 190 46.50 -12.84 4.90
CA LYS A 190 47.37 -11.91 4.15
C LYS A 190 48.85 -12.28 4.31
N LEU A 191 49.27 -12.74 5.50
CA LEU A 191 50.62 -13.32 5.71
C LEU A 191 50.85 -14.58 4.88
N ASN A 192 49.83 -15.44 4.78
CA ASN A 192 49.90 -16.67 3.99
C ASN A 192 49.83 -16.43 2.47
N GLY A 193 50.03 -15.19 2.00
CA GLY A 193 50.08 -14.85 0.57
C GLY A 193 48.74 -14.82 -0.15
N TRP A 194 47.60 -14.78 0.56
CA TRP A 194 46.30 -14.71 -0.10
C TRP A 194 46.05 -13.31 -0.69
N ASN A 195 45.57 -13.25 -1.94
CA ASN A 195 45.12 -12.00 -2.54
C ASN A 195 43.95 -11.38 -1.75
N ASN A 196 43.93 -10.06 -1.58
CA ASN A 196 42.91 -9.28 -0.88
C ASN A 196 41.48 -9.65 -1.30
N PHE A 197 41.23 -9.80 -2.60
CA PHE A 197 39.91 -10.19 -3.11
C PHE A 197 39.52 -11.61 -2.69
N ARG A 198 40.48 -12.55 -2.75
CA ARG A 198 40.27 -13.95 -2.32
C ARG A 198 39.96 -14.03 -0.82
N ILE A 199 40.59 -13.18 0.00
CA ILE A 199 40.29 -13.08 1.44
C ILE A 199 38.87 -12.54 1.65
N SER A 200 38.53 -11.44 0.99
CA SER A 200 37.20 -10.81 1.02
C SER A 200 36.09 -11.80 0.66
N PHE A 201 36.22 -12.44 -0.51
CA PHE A 201 35.25 -13.40 -1.01
C PHE A 201 35.14 -14.65 -0.13
N SER A 202 36.25 -15.17 0.40
CA SER A 202 36.23 -16.32 1.33
C SER A 202 35.42 -16.05 2.60
N LEU A 203 35.46 -14.81 3.09
CA LEU A 203 34.72 -14.38 4.28
C LEU A 203 33.23 -14.21 3.98
N ILE A 204 32.89 -13.58 2.86
CA ILE A 204 31.50 -13.34 2.43
C ILE A 204 30.81 -14.62 1.95
N LYS A 205 31.51 -15.55 1.29
CA LYS A 205 30.92 -16.81 0.77
C LYS A 205 30.11 -17.55 1.83
N LYS A 206 30.60 -17.60 3.06
CA LYS A 206 29.87 -18.23 4.17
C LYS A 206 28.56 -17.48 4.47
N LEU A 207 28.57 -16.15 4.45
CA LEU A 207 27.40 -15.31 4.73
C LEU A 207 26.35 -15.43 3.63
N VAL A 208 26.79 -15.48 2.37
CA VAL A 208 25.95 -15.75 1.20
C VAL A 208 25.19 -17.07 1.40
N ILE A 209 25.89 -18.18 1.67
CA ILE A 209 25.25 -19.50 1.86
C ILE A 209 24.18 -19.47 2.96
N HIS A 210 24.43 -18.77 4.08
CA HIS A 210 23.41 -18.68 5.15
C HIS A 210 22.21 -17.83 4.73
N SER A 211 22.43 -16.75 3.98
CA SER A 211 21.33 -15.87 3.55
C SER A 211 20.44 -16.58 2.53
N PHE A 212 21.03 -17.16 1.48
CA PHE A 212 20.31 -17.92 0.47
C PHE A 212 19.64 -19.17 1.07
N GLY A 213 20.35 -19.89 1.95
CA GLY A 213 19.80 -21.07 2.62
C GLY A 213 18.58 -20.76 3.49
N ALA A 214 18.56 -19.61 4.18
CA ALA A 214 17.39 -19.21 4.97
C ALA A 214 16.22 -18.74 4.10
N ALA A 215 16.50 -18.07 2.99
CA ALA A 215 15.45 -17.58 2.08
C ALA A 215 14.65 -18.74 1.46
N LEU A 216 15.32 -19.89 1.21
CA LEU A 216 14.67 -21.11 0.72
C LEU A 216 13.55 -21.64 1.63
N LEU A 217 13.57 -21.32 2.93
CA LEU A 217 12.51 -21.73 3.87
C LEU A 217 11.14 -21.14 3.53
N PHE A 218 11.09 -19.99 2.83
CA PHE A 218 9.84 -19.43 2.32
C PHE A 218 9.64 -19.72 0.84
N VAL A 219 10.71 -19.68 0.05
CA VAL A 219 10.60 -19.83 -1.41
C VAL A 219 10.08 -21.21 -1.79
N LEU A 220 10.61 -22.28 -1.18
CA LEU A 220 10.24 -23.65 -1.57
C LEU A 220 8.81 -24.01 -1.17
N PRO A 221 8.36 -23.80 0.09
CA PRO A 221 6.96 -24.08 0.44
C PRO A 221 5.97 -23.26 -0.39
N PHE A 222 6.30 -22.01 -0.70
CA PHE A 222 5.43 -21.18 -1.53
C PHE A 222 5.45 -21.60 -3.01
N ALA A 223 6.58 -22.07 -3.54
CA ALA A 223 6.60 -22.68 -4.88
C ALA A 223 5.70 -23.92 -4.95
N VAL A 224 5.73 -24.78 -3.91
CA VAL A 224 4.84 -25.95 -3.81
C VAL A 224 3.37 -25.52 -3.75
N TYR A 225 3.07 -24.48 -2.96
CA TYR A 225 1.74 -23.89 -2.91
C TYR A 225 1.25 -23.43 -4.30
N ILE A 226 2.05 -22.62 -5.00
CA ILE A 226 1.72 -22.14 -6.35
C ILE A 226 1.50 -23.31 -7.31
N SER A 227 2.35 -24.34 -7.25
CA SER A 227 2.26 -25.51 -8.13
C SER A 227 0.95 -26.27 -7.96
N VAL A 228 0.36 -26.23 -6.76
CA VAL A 228 -0.92 -26.87 -6.45
C VAL A 228 -2.10 -25.97 -6.84
N THR A 229 -1.98 -24.65 -6.67
CA THR A 229 -3.09 -23.71 -6.89
C THR A 229 -3.21 -23.20 -8.33
N ASP A 230 -2.08 -22.86 -8.96
CA ASP A 230 -2.00 -22.34 -10.32
C ASP A 230 -0.59 -22.58 -10.90
N LEU A 231 -0.47 -23.63 -11.70
CA LEU A 231 0.81 -24.04 -12.29
C LEU A 231 1.38 -23.00 -13.26
N ASN A 232 0.52 -22.22 -13.93
CA ASN A 232 0.96 -21.24 -14.92
C ASN A 232 1.76 -20.11 -14.26
N ALA A 233 1.37 -19.71 -13.06
CA ALA A 233 2.01 -18.64 -12.30
C ALA A 233 3.41 -19.04 -11.75
N LEU A 234 3.75 -20.33 -11.75
CA LEU A 234 5.04 -20.82 -11.26
C LEU A 234 6.22 -20.28 -12.08
N LYS A 235 6.04 -20.11 -13.40
CA LYS A 235 7.07 -19.57 -14.29
C LYS A 235 7.43 -18.13 -13.90
N SER A 236 6.41 -17.29 -13.72
CA SER A 236 6.57 -15.89 -13.31
C SER A 236 7.20 -15.78 -11.92
N TYR A 237 6.77 -16.63 -10.98
CA TYR A 237 7.36 -16.68 -9.64
C TYR A 237 8.84 -17.07 -9.65
N ALA A 238 9.20 -18.10 -10.42
CA ALA A 238 10.57 -18.57 -10.53
C ALA A 238 11.47 -17.49 -11.13
N LEU A 239 11.01 -16.84 -12.20
CA LEU A 239 11.72 -15.76 -12.88
C LEU A 239 11.92 -14.55 -11.95
N MET A 240 10.87 -14.12 -11.24
CA MET A 240 10.96 -13.08 -10.21
C MET A 240 11.98 -13.42 -9.12
N CYS A 241 11.95 -14.66 -8.60
CA CYS A 241 12.92 -15.12 -7.61
C CYS A 241 14.36 -15.03 -8.16
N ILE A 242 14.61 -15.52 -9.38
CA ILE A 242 15.94 -15.49 -10.01
C ILE A 242 16.48 -14.06 -10.04
N TYR A 243 15.70 -13.08 -10.49
CA TYR A 243 16.15 -11.69 -10.56
C TYR A 243 16.41 -11.08 -9.18
N LEU A 244 15.53 -11.34 -8.21
CA LEU A 244 15.68 -10.85 -6.85
C LEU A 244 16.95 -11.41 -6.17
N TYR A 245 17.23 -12.69 -6.40
CA TYR A 245 18.44 -13.36 -5.90
C TYR A 245 19.70 -12.96 -6.66
N LEU A 246 19.60 -12.68 -7.97
CA LEU A 246 20.68 -12.10 -8.76
C LEU A 246 21.05 -10.71 -8.23
N PHE A 247 20.06 -9.87 -7.94
CA PHE A 247 20.28 -8.55 -7.33
C PHE A 247 20.97 -8.67 -5.97
N LEU A 248 20.51 -9.59 -5.11
CA LEU A 248 21.15 -9.86 -3.83
C LEU A 248 22.61 -10.33 -4.01
N ALA A 249 22.89 -11.18 -5.00
CA ALA A 249 24.24 -11.62 -5.32
C ALA A 249 25.13 -10.46 -5.78
N ILE A 250 24.61 -9.54 -6.60
CA ILE A 250 25.31 -8.32 -7.02
C ILE A 250 25.70 -7.46 -5.81
N ILE A 251 24.80 -7.28 -4.83
CA ILE A 251 25.10 -6.56 -3.58
C ILE A 251 26.26 -7.23 -2.83
N PHE A 252 26.26 -8.56 -2.70
CA PHE A 252 27.34 -9.29 -2.04
C PHE A 252 28.68 -9.19 -2.79
N ILE A 253 28.65 -9.22 -4.13
CA ILE A 253 29.85 -9.03 -4.96
C ILE A 253 30.40 -7.61 -4.79
N GLY A 254 29.56 -6.58 -4.89
CA GLY A 254 29.95 -5.19 -4.65
C GLY A 254 30.53 -4.99 -3.24
N SER A 255 29.91 -5.60 -2.23
CA SER A 255 30.41 -5.61 -0.86
C SER A 255 31.78 -6.29 -0.73
N SER A 256 32.05 -7.33 -1.53
CA SER A 256 33.36 -8.01 -1.58
C SER A 256 34.44 -7.13 -2.20
N ILE A 257 34.09 -6.33 -3.21
CA ILE A 257 35.01 -5.35 -3.82
C ILE A 257 35.39 -4.28 -2.80
N ILE A 258 34.40 -3.70 -2.11
CA ILE A 258 34.62 -2.72 -1.04
C ILE A 258 35.46 -3.33 0.10
N GLY A 259 35.15 -4.56 0.50
CA GLY A 259 35.93 -5.31 1.50
C GLY A 259 37.39 -5.52 1.08
N SER A 260 37.65 -5.79 -0.20
CA SER A 260 39.01 -5.94 -0.74
C SER A 260 39.81 -4.65 -0.62
N LEU A 261 39.21 -3.49 -0.92
CA LEU A 261 39.82 -2.17 -0.75
C LEU A 261 40.13 -1.87 0.73
N PHE A 262 39.26 -2.30 1.65
CA PHE A 262 39.54 -2.18 3.09
C PHE A 262 40.72 -3.06 3.52
N ILE A 263 40.79 -4.31 3.03
CA ILE A 263 41.86 -5.26 3.35
C ILE A 263 43.21 -4.80 2.79
N SER A 264 43.22 -4.17 1.60
CA SER A 264 44.47 -3.69 0.98
C SER A 264 45.16 -2.64 1.87
N ARG A 265 44.38 -1.71 2.43
CA ARG A 265 44.84 -0.63 3.34
C ARG A 265 45.17 -1.10 4.76
N LEU A 266 44.94 -2.37 5.07
CA LEU A 266 45.12 -2.92 6.41
C LEU A 266 46.59 -3.30 6.67
N ASN A 267 47.20 -2.68 7.70
CA ASN A 267 48.57 -2.99 8.13
C ASN A 267 48.60 -4.38 8.80
N GLN A 268 49.37 -5.30 8.22
CA GLN A 268 49.48 -6.71 8.63
C GLN A 268 49.92 -6.85 10.09
N VAL A 269 50.93 -6.09 10.53
CA VAL A 269 51.49 -6.19 11.88
C VAL A 269 50.46 -5.79 12.93
N ASN A 270 49.70 -4.71 12.67
CA ASN A 270 48.64 -4.25 13.56
C ASN A 270 47.43 -5.21 13.57
N ALA A 271 47.14 -5.87 12.43
CA ALA A 271 46.08 -6.86 12.32
C ALA A 271 46.34 -8.10 13.19
N ILE A 272 47.58 -8.61 13.15
CA ILE A 272 48.00 -9.82 13.89
C ILE A 272 48.06 -9.54 15.39
N LYS A 273 48.59 -8.37 15.77
CA LYS A 273 48.58 -7.89 17.16
C LYS A 273 47.17 -7.56 17.69
N ASN A 274 46.13 -7.72 16.85
CA ASN A 274 44.75 -7.40 17.16
C ASN A 274 44.61 -5.99 17.76
N ASN A 275 45.44 -5.05 17.29
CA ASN A 275 45.42 -3.67 17.75
C ASN A 275 44.26 -2.96 17.04
N LYS A 276 43.05 -3.23 17.52
CA LYS A 276 41.79 -2.74 16.96
C LYS A 276 41.52 -1.27 17.23
N ASN A 277 42.41 -0.55 17.93
CA ASN A 277 42.18 0.78 18.47
C ASN A 277 42.03 1.86 17.37
N ASN A 278 40.88 1.88 16.71
CA ASN A 278 40.59 2.72 15.58
C ASN A 278 39.45 3.67 15.96
N LYS A 279 39.77 4.73 16.73
CA LYS A 279 38.79 5.75 17.17
C LYS A 279 37.92 6.27 16.01
N LYS A 280 38.51 6.42 14.82
CA LYS A 280 37.81 6.80 13.58
C LYS A 280 36.62 5.89 13.27
N LEU A 281 36.78 4.59 13.48
CA LEU A 281 35.75 3.59 13.21
C LEU A 281 34.58 3.70 14.18
N PHE A 282 34.85 4.04 15.45
CA PHE A 282 33.80 4.29 16.43
C PHE A 282 32.97 5.54 16.08
N TYR A 283 33.61 6.63 15.65
CA TYR A 283 32.89 7.82 15.19
C TYR A 283 32.09 7.59 13.91
N VAL A 284 32.62 6.83 12.95
CA VAL A 284 31.88 6.45 11.74
C VAL A 284 30.62 5.63 12.09
N LEU A 285 30.72 4.70 13.04
CA LEU A 285 29.56 3.93 13.50
C LEU A 285 28.52 4.78 14.23
N LEU A 286 28.95 5.77 14.99
CA LEU A 286 28.05 6.73 15.63
C LEU A 286 27.31 7.59 14.59
N PHE A 287 27.98 7.99 13.52
CA PHE A 287 27.32 8.68 12.40
C PHE A 287 26.29 7.77 11.71
N PHE A 288 26.66 6.52 11.40
CA PHE A 288 25.71 5.54 10.87
C PHE A 288 24.54 5.27 11.82
N LYS A 289 24.78 5.30 13.13
CA LYS A 289 23.72 5.18 14.12
C LYS A 289 22.69 6.28 13.97
N ALA A 290 23.12 7.53 13.84
CA ALA A 290 22.20 8.65 13.65
C ALA A 290 21.29 8.40 12.42
N ILE A 291 21.86 7.99 11.29
CA ILE A 291 21.10 7.66 10.08
C ILE A 291 20.11 6.51 10.34
N VAL A 292 20.56 5.41 10.93
CA VAL A 292 19.72 4.22 11.18
C VAL A 292 18.59 4.53 12.15
N VAL A 293 18.85 5.33 13.20
CA VAL A 293 17.83 5.75 14.15
C VAL A 293 16.83 6.67 13.47
N THR A 294 17.26 7.64 12.67
CA THR A 294 16.35 8.50 11.89
C THR A 294 15.45 7.66 10.99
N LEU A 295 16.02 6.71 10.23
CA LEU A 295 15.24 5.83 9.35
C LEU A 295 14.25 4.94 10.12
N LEU A 296 14.65 4.41 11.29
CA LEU A 296 13.77 3.62 12.14
C LEU A 296 12.62 4.47 12.70
N VAL A 297 12.92 5.65 13.22
CA VAL A 297 11.91 6.56 13.80
C VAL A 297 10.92 7.00 12.72
N LEU A 298 11.38 7.37 11.52
CA LEU A 298 10.52 7.68 10.38
C LEU A 298 9.66 6.47 9.97
N SER A 299 10.25 5.28 9.87
CA SER A 299 9.50 4.07 9.48
C SER A 299 8.42 3.71 10.49
N LEU A 300 8.73 3.84 11.79
CA LEU A 300 7.76 3.63 12.88
C LEU A 300 6.65 4.66 12.84
N ASP A 301 6.97 5.94 12.65
CA ASP A 301 5.97 7.01 12.57
C ASP A 301 5.01 6.80 11.38
N THR A 302 5.55 6.49 10.20
CA THR A 302 4.73 6.15 9.02
C THR A 302 3.86 4.93 9.29
N SER A 303 4.41 3.86 9.86
CA SER A 303 3.66 2.64 10.15
C SER A 303 2.54 2.85 11.18
N ILE A 304 2.76 3.69 12.19
CA ILE A 304 1.72 4.09 13.15
C ILE A 304 0.60 4.85 12.42
N LYS A 305 0.95 5.82 11.56
CA LYS A 305 -0.03 6.59 10.77
C LYS A 305 -0.85 5.71 9.84
N ASP A 306 -0.21 4.79 9.13
CA ASP A 306 -0.89 3.85 8.21
C ASP A 306 -1.81 2.90 8.99
N MET A 307 -1.36 2.39 10.13
CA MET A 307 -2.17 1.50 10.98
C MET A 307 -3.37 2.25 11.58
N ASN A 308 -3.20 3.51 11.96
CA ASN A 308 -4.32 4.36 12.38
C ASN A 308 -5.33 4.56 11.24
N LYS A 309 -4.86 4.88 10.03
CA LYS A 309 -5.72 5.04 8.84
C LYS A 309 -6.51 3.76 8.55
N LEU A 310 -5.83 2.60 8.55
CA LEU A 310 -6.47 1.31 8.31
C LEU A 310 -7.52 1.00 9.38
N ASN A 311 -7.21 1.19 10.66
CA ASN A 311 -8.16 0.94 11.75
C ASN A 311 -9.38 1.87 11.66
N SER A 312 -9.16 3.15 11.35
CA SER A 312 -10.23 4.13 11.15
C SER A 312 -11.11 3.78 9.97
N ALA A 313 -10.51 3.41 8.84
CA ALA A 313 -11.25 2.97 7.66
C ALA A 313 -12.06 1.71 7.93
N ILE A 314 -11.49 0.70 8.60
CA ILE A 314 -12.23 -0.51 8.99
C ILE A 314 -13.43 -0.16 9.88
N HIS A 315 -13.25 0.76 10.84
CA HIS A 315 -14.35 1.20 11.69
C HIS A 315 -15.45 1.90 10.89
N SER A 316 -15.07 2.84 10.02
CA SER A 316 -15.99 3.59 9.16
C SER A 316 -16.73 2.66 8.19
N ILE A 317 -16.03 1.73 7.53
CA ILE A 317 -16.66 0.72 6.65
C ILE A 317 -17.73 -0.08 7.38
N ASN A 318 -17.43 -0.56 8.60
CA ASN A 318 -18.42 -1.30 9.40
C ASN A 318 -19.66 -0.46 9.76
N GLN A 319 -19.54 0.88 9.82
CA GLN A 319 -20.69 1.77 9.99
C GLN A 319 -21.42 2.00 8.68
N LEU A 320 -20.70 2.33 7.61
CA LEU A 320 -21.25 2.66 6.29
C LEU A 320 -21.95 1.46 5.63
N GLU A 321 -21.44 0.25 5.80
CA GLU A 321 -22.06 -0.97 5.26
C GLU A 321 -23.47 -1.22 5.82
N LYS A 322 -23.81 -0.69 7.01
CA LYS A 322 -25.16 -0.82 7.59
C LYS A 322 -26.23 -0.11 6.77
N ASN A 323 -25.84 0.91 6.00
CA ASN A 323 -26.76 1.68 5.17
C ASN A 323 -27.06 0.96 3.84
N ALA A 324 -26.22 -0.01 3.44
CA ALA A 324 -26.36 -0.78 2.20
C ALA A 324 -26.62 0.10 0.96
N PHE A 325 -25.78 1.11 0.74
CA PHE A 325 -25.88 1.97 -0.43
C PHE A 325 -25.40 1.29 -1.72
N TYR A 326 -26.03 1.70 -2.83
CA TYR A 326 -25.69 1.29 -4.19
C TYR A 326 -25.56 2.52 -5.09
N THR A 327 -24.77 2.41 -6.16
CA THR A 327 -24.61 3.44 -7.19
C THR A 327 -24.79 2.84 -8.57
N ILE A 328 -25.13 3.67 -9.56
CA ILE A 328 -25.14 3.25 -10.96
C ILE A 328 -23.77 3.54 -11.55
N GLN A 329 -23.16 2.54 -12.18
CA GLN A 329 -21.93 2.70 -12.93
C GLN A 329 -22.20 2.42 -14.41
N THR A 330 -21.68 3.30 -15.26
CA THR A 330 -21.74 3.16 -16.71
C THR A 330 -20.33 3.20 -17.27
N ALA A 331 -20.01 2.30 -18.20
CA ALA A 331 -18.69 2.29 -18.83
C ALA A 331 -18.43 3.51 -19.71
N SER A 332 -19.46 4.12 -20.27
CA SER A 332 -19.39 5.40 -20.98
C SER A 332 -20.72 6.14 -20.92
N SER A 333 -20.69 7.43 -21.29
CA SER A 333 -21.89 8.25 -21.32
C SER A 333 -23.00 7.55 -22.11
N PRO A 334 -24.15 7.24 -21.50
CA PRO A 334 -25.24 6.53 -22.16
C PRO A 334 -25.77 7.34 -23.35
N GLU A 335 -26.36 6.64 -24.32
CA GLU A 335 -27.08 7.31 -25.40
C GLU A 335 -28.21 8.16 -24.82
N GLU A 336 -28.53 9.30 -25.44
CA GLU A 336 -29.56 10.22 -24.94
C GLU A 336 -30.90 9.51 -24.69
N LYS A 337 -31.28 8.56 -25.56
CA LYS A 337 -32.49 7.75 -25.39
C LYS A 337 -32.43 6.88 -24.14
N VAL A 338 -31.29 6.22 -23.90
CA VAL A 338 -31.09 5.33 -22.74
C VAL A 338 -31.02 6.15 -21.45
N HIS A 339 -30.35 7.30 -21.48
CA HIS A 339 -30.28 8.23 -20.37
C HIS A 339 -31.70 8.68 -19.96
N LYS A 340 -32.49 9.20 -20.90
CA LYS A 340 -33.87 9.65 -20.64
C LYS A 340 -34.77 8.52 -20.14
N GLU A 341 -34.59 7.31 -20.66
CA GLU A 341 -35.36 6.13 -20.22
C GLU A 341 -35.04 5.74 -18.78
N LEU A 342 -33.76 5.73 -18.40
CA LEU A 342 -33.33 5.44 -17.04
C LEU A 342 -33.70 6.57 -16.07
N ASP A 343 -33.53 7.83 -16.46
CA ASP A 343 -33.99 8.98 -15.65
C ASP A 343 -35.48 8.89 -15.37
N HIS A 344 -36.29 8.62 -16.38
CA HIS A 344 -37.74 8.47 -16.21
C HIS A 344 -38.09 7.31 -15.27
N TYR A 345 -37.36 6.21 -15.34
CA TYR A 345 -37.54 5.11 -14.40
C TYR A 345 -37.12 5.51 -12.97
N ILE A 346 -35.98 6.19 -12.80
CA ILE A 346 -35.50 6.66 -11.51
C ILE A 346 -36.49 7.65 -10.88
N GLU A 347 -37.09 8.54 -11.68
CA GLU A 347 -38.15 9.46 -11.25
C GLU A 347 -39.36 8.72 -10.64
N SER A 348 -39.68 7.53 -11.17
CA SER A 348 -40.79 6.69 -10.72
C SER A 348 -40.54 5.96 -9.40
N LEU A 349 -39.27 5.86 -8.97
CA LEU A 349 -38.89 5.23 -7.70
C LEU A 349 -39.30 6.09 -6.50
N LYS A 350 -39.37 5.50 -5.31
CA LYS A 350 -39.73 6.22 -4.09
C LYS A 350 -38.60 7.14 -3.62
N ASP A 351 -38.95 8.35 -3.21
CA ASP A 351 -38.00 9.37 -2.70
C ASP A 351 -37.16 8.85 -1.52
N GLU A 352 -37.76 8.04 -0.65
CA GLU A 352 -37.12 7.48 0.53
C GLU A 352 -35.91 6.59 0.22
N GLY A 353 -35.86 6.00 -0.99
CA GLY A 353 -34.81 5.08 -1.42
C GLY A 353 -33.72 5.71 -2.28
N ILE A 354 -33.77 7.03 -2.54
CA ILE A 354 -32.82 7.75 -3.39
C ILE A 354 -32.17 8.86 -2.58
N PHE A 355 -30.85 8.97 -2.64
CA PHE A 355 -30.10 9.98 -1.91
C PHE A 355 -29.12 10.70 -2.82
N ASN A 356 -28.93 12.00 -2.63
CA ASN A 356 -27.88 12.75 -3.31
C ASN A 356 -26.81 13.12 -2.30
N TYR A 357 -25.55 12.81 -2.62
CA TYR A 357 -24.43 13.10 -1.75
C TYR A 357 -23.22 13.56 -2.57
N SER A 358 -22.76 14.78 -2.28
CA SER A 358 -21.56 15.38 -2.83
C SER A 358 -20.66 15.82 -1.67
N PRO A 359 -19.60 15.06 -1.35
CA PRO A 359 -18.68 15.44 -0.30
C PRO A 359 -17.89 16.69 -0.69
N SER A 360 -17.36 17.39 0.31
CA SER A 360 -16.35 18.41 0.06
C SER A 360 -15.06 17.78 -0.49
N GLU A 361 -14.32 18.50 -1.32
CA GLU A 361 -12.96 18.13 -1.72
C GLU A 361 -11.97 18.22 -0.54
N GLU A 362 -12.25 19.09 0.44
CA GLU A 362 -11.45 19.31 1.65
C GLU A 362 -11.76 18.24 2.71
N THR A 363 -11.37 17.00 2.41
CA THR A 363 -11.46 15.87 3.37
C THR A 363 -10.16 15.68 4.13
N VAL A 364 -10.25 15.19 5.36
CA VAL A 364 -9.09 14.92 6.22
C VAL A 364 -9.03 13.46 6.63
N ASP A 365 -7.83 12.92 6.74
CA ASP A 365 -7.63 11.59 7.32
C ASP A 365 -7.64 11.64 8.86
N ILE A 366 -7.73 10.47 9.52
CA ILE A 366 -7.80 10.38 10.99
C ILE A 366 -6.63 11.05 11.72
N ASN A 367 -5.43 11.05 11.15
CA ASN A 367 -4.27 11.66 11.79
C ASN A 367 -4.35 13.19 11.71
N GLN A 368 -4.83 13.74 10.58
CA GLN A 368 -5.11 15.16 10.41
C GLN A 368 -6.29 15.61 11.26
N LEU A 369 -7.35 14.81 11.34
CA LEU A 369 -8.51 15.06 12.19
C LEU A 369 -8.10 15.22 13.65
N ASN A 370 -7.29 14.29 14.19
CA ASN A 370 -6.81 14.37 15.58
C ASN A 370 -5.99 15.66 15.84
N GLN A 371 -5.25 16.14 14.84
CA GLN A 371 -4.54 17.42 14.94
C GLN A 371 -5.51 18.60 14.96
N LEU A 372 -6.50 18.62 14.05
CA LEU A 372 -7.53 19.68 13.98
C LEU A 372 -8.41 19.73 15.23
N GLU A 373 -8.76 18.58 15.81
CA GLU A 373 -9.51 18.51 17.07
C GLU A 373 -8.70 19.07 18.26
N THR A 374 -7.36 19.02 18.18
CA THR A 374 -6.47 19.54 19.23
C THR A 374 -6.14 21.03 19.05
N GLU A 375 -5.84 21.44 17.81
CA GLU A 375 -5.34 22.78 17.48
C GLU A 375 -6.47 23.75 17.07
N GLY A 376 -7.63 23.23 16.68
CA GLY A 376 -8.74 23.98 16.09
C GLY A 376 -8.51 24.30 14.61
N MET A 377 -9.60 24.58 13.88
CA MET A 377 -9.53 24.99 12.47
C MET A 377 -9.04 26.43 12.33
N SER A 378 -8.06 26.64 11.43
CA SER A 378 -7.73 27.97 10.94
C SER A 378 -8.83 28.44 9.99
N GLN A 379 -9.39 29.64 10.23
CA GLN A 379 -10.52 30.20 9.50
C GLN A 379 -10.11 30.71 8.11
N ASN A 380 -9.71 29.83 7.20
CA ASN A 380 -9.44 30.21 5.82
C ASN A 380 -10.75 30.30 5.04
N LEU A 381 -11.11 31.51 4.61
CA LEU A 381 -12.34 31.78 3.84
C LEU A 381 -12.16 31.55 2.33
N GLU A 382 -10.93 31.35 1.85
CA GLU A 382 -10.64 31.10 0.44
C GLU A 382 -11.03 29.67 0.02
N ASN A 383 -10.93 28.71 0.94
CA ASN A 383 -11.37 27.32 0.74
C ASN A 383 -12.37 26.93 1.84
N ILE A 384 -13.65 27.18 1.59
CA ILE A 384 -14.72 26.77 2.51
C ILE A 384 -15.14 25.35 2.14
N PRO A 385 -15.02 24.37 3.05
CA PRO A 385 -15.49 23.01 2.81
C PRO A 385 -17.03 23.04 2.65
N LEU A 386 -17.50 22.76 1.44
CA LEU A 386 -18.92 22.64 1.11
C LEU A 386 -19.27 21.18 0.84
N THR A 387 -20.31 20.67 1.49
CA THR A 387 -20.92 19.37 1.23
C THR A 387 -22.36 19.57 0.79
N ILE A 388 -22.78 18.95 -0.32
CA ILE A 388 -24.14 19.08 -0.85
C ILE A 388 -24.88 17.76 -0.62
N VAL A 389 -26.05 17.82 -0.01
CA VAL A 389 -26.83 16.62 0.32
C VAL A 389 -28.31 16.81 0.06
N SER A 390 -29.03 15.73 -0.23
CA SER A 390 -30.50 15.70 -0.15
C SER A 390 -30.97 15.66 1.31
N GLN A 391 -32.20 16.07 1.59
CA GLN A 391 -32.74 16.12 2.98
C GLN A 391 -32.69 14.78 3.72
N ASN A 392 -32.99 13.68 3.03
CA ASN A 392 -33.01 12.34 3.62
C ASN A 392 -31.63 11.81 4.04
N ILE A 393 -30.53 12.37 3.49
CA ILE A 393 -29.16 12.07 3.96
C ILE A 393 -28.95 12.56 5.40
N LEU A 394 -29.68 13.55 5.90
CA LEU A 394 -29.54 14.04 7.28
C LEU A 394 -29.87 12.96 8.33
N ASN A 395 -30.69 11.97 7.98
CA ASN A 395 -30.96 10.83 8.87
C ASN A 395 -29.77 9.86 8.98
N VAL A 396 -28.85 9.93 8.01
CA VAL A 396 -27.64 9.11 7.92
C VAL A 396 -26.45 9.88 8.49
N VAL A 397 -26.27 11.12 8.03
CA VAL A 397 -25.21 12.03 8.44
C VAL A 397 -25.71 12.80 9.67
N LYS A 398 -25.31 12.33 10.85
CA LYS A 398 -25.82 12.75 12.16
C LYS A 398 -25.37 14.16 12.57
N ILE A 399 -25.85 15.18 11.87
CA ILE A 399 -25.55 16.59 12.15
C ILE A 399 -26.34 17.07 13.36
N LYS A 400 -25.68 17.83 14.25
CA LYS A 400 -26.29 18.43 15.43
C LYS A 400 -26.50 19.93 15.28
N ASP A 401 -27.66 20.37 15.73
CA ASP A 401 -28.01 21.75 16.07
C ASP A 401 -26.96 22.35 17.05
N GLN A 402 -26.87 23.69 17.12
CA GLN A 402 -26.22 24.43 18.21
C GLN A 402 -26.55 23.90 19.61
N ASP A 403 -27.81 23.51 19.86
CA ASP A 403 -28.27 22.95 21.15
C ASP A 403 -27.80 21.50 21.37
N GLY A 404 -27.20 20.87 20.36
CA GLY A 404 -26.65 19.52 20.42
C GLY A 404 -27.64 18.41 20.05
N SER A 405 -28.89 18.75 19.77
CA SER A 405 -29.92 17.85 19.23
C SER A 405 -29.58 17.43 17.80
N LEU A 406 -29.87 16.18 17.43
CA LEU A 406 -29.67 15.71 16.06
C LEU A 406 -30.74 16.30 15.14
N LEU A 407 -30.31 16.91 14.04
CA LEU A 407 -31.19 17.39 12.98
C LEU A 407 -31.77 16.21 12.21
N LYS A 408 -33.08 16.21 12.04
CA LYS A 408 -33.79 15.20 11.22
C LYS A 408 -34.17 15.75 9.85
N SER A 409 -34.42 14.84 8.91
CA SER A 409 -34.78 15.22 7.53
C SER A 409 -36.06 16.06 7.42
N ASP A 410 -37.01 15.87 8.33
CA ASP A 410 -38.29 16.58 8.40
C ASP A 410 -38.17 18.00 9.00
N GLU A 411 -37.10 18.26 9.75
CA GLU A 411 -36.86 19.53 10.43
C GLU A 411 -36.18 20.57 9.52
N VAL A 412 -35.49 20.13 8.48
CA VAL A 412 -34.69 21.00 7.59
C VAL A 412 -35.29 21.02 6.19
N GLN A 413 -35.77 22.18 5.74
CA GLN A 413 -36.34 22.37 4.39
C GLN A 413 -35.25 22.39 3.29
N PRO A 414 -35.57 22.09 2.02
CA PRO A 414 -34.62 22.23 0.93
C PRO A 414 -34.18 23.69 0.77
N PHE A 415 -33.04 23.91 0.13
CA PHE A 415 -32.39 25.23 -0.03
C PHE A 415 -31.93 25.85 1.31
N THR A 416 -31.57 24.99 2.28
CA THR A 416 -31.04 25.40 3.58
C THR A 416 -29.53 25.14 3.64
N LEU A 417 -28.78 26.12 4.13
CA LEU A 417 -27.36 26.02 4.40
C LEU A 417 -27.16 25.80 5.91
N LEU A 418 -26.64 24.63 6.26
CA LEU A 418 -26.22 24.28 7.62
C LEU A 418 -24.79 24.76 7.82
N VAL A 419 -24.60 25.73 8.71
CA VAL A 419 -23.33 26.46 8.86
C VAL A 419 -22.82 26.34 10.30
N PRO A 420 -21.58 25.87 10.52
CA PRO A 420 -20.99 25.88 11.87
C PRO A 420 -21.05 27.28 12.49
N ALA A 421 -21.49 27.38 13.74
CA ALA A 421 -21.75 28.64 14.43
C ALA A 421 -20.57 29.63 14.41
N HIS A 422 -19.32 29.17 14.33
CA HIS A 422 -18.16 30.06 14.25
C HIS A 422 -18.09 30.89 12.95
N TYR A 423 -18.80 30.51 11.89
CA TYR A 423 -18.94 31.30 10.66
C TYR A 423 -20.05 32.37 10.74
N GLU A 424 -20.83 32.44 11.82
CA GLU A 424 -21.96 33.36 11.96
C GLU A 424 -21.59 34.83 11.65
N LYS A 425 -20.45 35.29 12.19
CA LYS A 425 -19.96 36.66 11.97
C LYS A 425 -19.49 36.92 10.53
N LYS A 426 -19.20 35.86 9.77
CA LYS A 426 -18.65 35.87 8.40
C LYS A 426 -19.64 35.35 7.36
N ILE A 427 -20.91 35.17 7.71
CA ILE A 427 -21.91 34.53 6.84
C ILE A 427 -22.10 35.23 5.49
N LYS A 428 -21.95 36.56 5.45
CA LYS A 428 -22.04 37.33 4.19
C LYS A 428 -20.91 36.98 3.23
N GLU A 429 -19.71 36.71 3.74
CA GLU A 429 -18.54 36.32 2.95
C GLU A 429 -18.67 34.88 2.47
N VAL A 430 -19.15 33.99 3.35
CA VAL A 430 -19.48 32.59 3.01
C VAL A 430 -20.52 32.51 1.89
N LEU A 431 -21.62 33.25 1.99
CA LEU A 431 -22.65 33.24 0.94
C LEU A 431 -22.09 33.79 -0.38
N LYS A 432 -21.22 34.80 -0.31
CA LYS A 432 -20.57 35.38 -1.50
C LYS A 432 -19.60 34.40 -2.17
N SER A 433 -18.79 33.68 -1.40
CA SER A 433 -17.83 32.71 -1.94
C SER A 433 -18.52 31.50 -2.58
N LEU A 434 -19.62 31.04 -1.98
CA LEU A 434 -20.43 29.93 -2.51
C LEU A 434 -21.37 30.35 -3.65
N SER A 435 -21.36 31.62 -4.07
CA SER A 435 -22.28 32.17 -5.09
C SER A 435 -23.76 31.97 -4.74
N LEU A 436 -24.10 31.96 -3.45
CA LEU A 436 -25.46 31.77 -2.94
C LEU A 436 -26.13 33.13 -2.64
N GLY A 437 -27.38 33.30 -3.09
CA GLY A 437 -28.12 34.56 -2.93
C GLY A 437 -28.66 34.79 -1.52
N LYS A 438 -29.12 36.02 -1.23
CA LYS A 438 -29.75 36.40 0.06
C LYS A 438 -31.00 35.60 0.47
N LYS A 439 -31.56 34.78 -0.44
CA LYS A 439 -32.76 33.96 -0.20
C LYS A 439 -32.45 32.58 0.40
N THR A 440 -31.19 32.17 0.45
CA THR A 440 -30.79 30.90 1.08
C THR A 440 -31.05 30.95 2.57
N LYS A 441 -31.81 29.99 3.10
CA LYS A 441 -32.04 29.88 4.55
C LYS A 441 -30.76 29.41 5.20
N VAL A 442 -30.31 30.10 6.25
CA VAL A 442 -29.13 29.68 7.02
C VAL A 442 -29.62 29.12 8.35
N HIS A 443 -29.17 27.92 8.69
CA HIS A 443 -29.37 27.31 10.00
C HIS A 443 -28.00 27.03 10.59
N TYR A 444 -27.75 27.54 11.79
CA TYR A 444 -26.45 27.35 12.42
C TYR A 444 -26.39 26.01 13.13
N VAL A 445 -25.24 25.33 13.02
CA VAL A 445 -25.00 24.03 13.64
C VAL A 445 -23.84 24.12 14.62
N LYS A 446 -23.70 23.12 15.48
CA LYS A 446 -22.62 23.06 16.47
C LYS A 446 -21.24 23.08 15.79
N ASN A 447 -20.25 23.71 16.44
CA ASN A 447 -18.85 23.68 16.03
C ASN A 447 -18.14 22.38 16.47
N GLY A 448 -16.99 22.09 15.85
CA GLY A 448 -16.19 20.90 16.10
C GLY A 448 -16.90 19.60 15.70
N GLN A 449 -17.77 19.64 14.69
CA GLN A 449 -18.49 18.45 14.22
C GLN A 449 -17.69 17.70 13.17
N THR A 450 -17.56 16.40 13.40
CA THR A 450 -16.93 15.46 12.48
C THR A 450 -18.00 14.60 11.81
N GLN A 451 -17.94 14.49 10.49
CA GLN A 451 -18.81 13.63 9.69
C GLN A 451 -17.96 12.62 8.93
N GLU A 452 -18.39 11.37 8.86
CA GLU A 452 -17.75 10.37 8.01
C GLU A 452 -18.11 10.63 6.55
N ASN A 453 -17.14 10.49 5.64
CA ASN A 453 -17.42 10.57 4.23
C ASN A 453 -18.08 9.27 3.75
N LEU A 454 -19.29 9.37 3.18
CA LEU A 454 -20.03 8.20 2.68
C LEU A 454 -19.40 7.53 1.46
N LEU A 455 -18.60 8.25 0.65
CA LEU A 455 -17.98 7.69 -0.55
C LEU A 455 -16.56 7.19 -0.30
N TRP A 456 -15.84 7.84 0.63
CA TRP A 456 -14.42 7.57 0.89
C TRP A 456 -14.18 7.15 2.35
N PRO A 457 -14.26 5.85 2.67
CA PRO A 457 -14.14 5.38 4.04
C PRO A 457 -12.79 5.73 4.67
N GLY A 458 -12.82 6.11 5.94
CA GLY A 458 -11.62 6.56 6.67
C GLY A 458 -11.19 8.00 6.35
N SER A 459 -11.98 8.71 5.54
CA SER A 459 -11.88 10.16 5.34
C SER A 459 -13.03 10.86 6.06
N TYR A 460 -12.73 12.02 6.62
CA TYR A 460 -13.64 12.77 7.48
C TYR A 460 -13.83 14.18 6.97
N LEU A 461 -15.03 14.72 7.20
CA LEU A 461 -15.37 16.12 6.99
C LEU A 461 -15.44 16.77 8.37
N PHE A 462 -14.61 17.77 8.60
CA PHE A 462 -14.55 18.48 9.88
C PHE A 462 -15.06 19.91 9.71
N ASP A 463 -16.07 20.30 10.48
CA ASP A 463 -16.67 21.64 10.44
C ASP A 463 -17.02 22.13 9.03
N THR A 464 -17.53 21.21 8.20
CA THR A 464 -18.01 21.48 6.84
C THR A 464 -19.32 22.26 6.84
N ILE A 465 -19.50 23.12 5.84
CA ILE A 465 -20.79 23.74 5.54
C ILE A 465 -21.60 22.78 4.70
N THR A 466 -22.82 22.47 5.12
CA THR A 466 -23.69 21.53 4.40
C THR A 466 -24.83 22.27 3.70
N TYR A 467 -24.92 22.18 2.38
CA TYR A 467 -26.04 22.68 1.61
C TYR A 467 -27.06 21.56 1.37
N VAL A 468 -28.25 21.74 1.93
CA VAL A 468 -29.37 20.82 1.78
C VAL A 468 -30.14 21.17 0.51
N ALA A 469 -29.85 20.45 -0.56
CA ALA A 469 -30.46 20.61 -1.88
C ALA A 469 -31.78 19.82 -1.97
N PRO A 470 -32.70 20.20 -2.88
CA PRO A 470 -33.84 19.36 -3.22
C PRO A 470 -33.34 18.02 -3.79
N LEU A 471 -34.08 16.95 -3.50
CA LEU A 471 -33.79 15.62 -4.05
C LEU A 471 -33.86 15.67 -5.58
N GLN A 472 -32.79 15.26 -6.24
CA GLN A 472 -32.66 15.08 -7.68
C GLN A 472 -32.69 13.59 -7.98
N LYS A 473 -33.66 13.19 -8.81
CA LYS A 473 -33.83 11.82 -9.29
C LYS A 473 -33.35 11.76 -10.72
N SER A 474 -32.07 11.49 -10.88
CA SER A 474 -31.41 11.38 -12.18
C SER A 474 -30.35 10.29 -12.14
N LEU A 475 -29.88 9.90 -13.31
CA LEU A 475 -28.78 8.96 -13.48
C LEU A 475 -27.46 9.53 -12.97
N TYR A 476 -27.22 10.82 -13.19
CA TYR A 476 -26.02 11.54 -12.73
C TYR A 476 -26.37 12.86 -12.05
N LEU A 477 -25.46 13.30 -11.18
CA LEU A 477 -25.42 14.66 -10.66
C LEU A 477 -24.26 15.41 -11.31
N ASN A 478 -24.42 16.73 -11.48
CA ASN A 478 -23.30 17.58 -11.93
C ASN A 478 -22.15 17.62 -10.90
N SER A 479 -22.47 17.36 -9.63
CA SER A 479 -21.51 17.30 -8.52
C SER A 479 -21.97 16.22 -7.53
N GLY A 480 -21.17 15.17 -7.35
CA GLY A 480 -21.44 14.07 -6.42
C GLY A 480 -22.11 12.84 -7.04
N GLU A 481 -22.70 12.02 -6.19
CA GLU A 481 -23.26 10.70 -6.52
C GLU A 481 -24.73 10.57 -6.13
N VAL A 482 -25.48 9.77 -6.90
CA VAL A 482 -26.82 9.31 -6.53
C VAL A 482 -26.69 7.94 -5.89
N LEU A 483 -27.07 7.84 -4.61
CA LEU A 483 -27.07 6.60 -3.85
C LEU A 483 -28.48 6.02 -3.80
N PHE A 484 -28.56 4.70 -3.91
CA PHE A 484 -29.81 3.95 -3.83
C PHE A 484 -29.78 3.03 -2.61
N ASP A 485 -30.93 2.85 -1.97
CA ASP A 485 -31.12 1.77 -1.00
C ASP A 485 -31.26 0.41 -1.71
N THR A 486 -31.27 -0.67 -0.95
CA THR A 486 -31.41 -2.03 -1.49
C THR A 486 -32.68 -2.21 -2.33
N SER A 487 -33.80 -1.59 -1.95
CA SER A 487 -35.07 -1.78 -2.64
C SER A 487 -35.08 -1.09 -4.02
N SER A 488 -34.63 0.16 -4.08
CA SER A 488 -34.51 0.94 -5.31
C SER A 488 -33.44 0.38 -6.23
N ALA A 489 -32.30 -0.04 -5.68
CA ALA A 489 -31.24 -0.70 -6.43
C ALA A 489 -31.72 -2.00 -7.09
N THR A 490 -32.44 -2.85 -6.35
CA THR A 490 -32.98 -4.11 -6.89
C THR A 490 -34.01 -3.87 -7.99
N ALA A 491 -34.86 -2.85 -7.84
CA ALA A 491 -35.83 -2.46 -8.86
C ALA A 491 -35.12 -2.01 -10.15
N LEU A 492 -34.10 -1.15 -10.00
CA LEU A 492 -33.32 -0.64 -11.12
C LEU A 492 -32.49 -1.74 -11.82
N MET A 493 -31.88 -2.65 -11.07
CA MET A 493 -31.19 -3.82 -11.64
C MET A 493 -32.14 -4.63 -12.53
N LYS A 494 -33.35 -4.93 -12.06
CA LYS A 494 -34.36 -5.66 -12.85
C LYS A 494 -34.78 -4.90 -14.09
N GLU A 495 -34.91 -3.57 -14.01
CA GLU A 495 -35.23 -2.75 -15.18
C GLU A 495 -34.12 -2.85 -16.22
N ILE A 496 -32.85 -2.64 -15.82
CA ILE A 496 -31.68 -2.74 -16.70
C ILE A 496 -31.60 -4.13 -17.36
N GLU A 497 -31.78 -5.20 -16.57
CA GLU A 497 -31.81 -6.58 -17.06
C GLU A 497 -32.96 -6.83 -18.04
N SER A 498 -34.17 -6.34 -17.75
CA SER A 498 -35.35 -6.49 -18.61
C SER A 498 -35.17 -5.84 -19.98
N LYS A 499 -34.37 -4.77 -20.04
CA LYS A 499 -34.03 -4.04 -21.28
C LYS A 499 -32.87 -4.69 -22.04
N GLY A 500 -32.24 -5.71 -21.47
CA GLY A 500 -31.16 -6.49 -22.05
C GLY A 500 -29.82 -5.76 -22.06
N TYR A 501 -29.58 -4.78 -21.20
CA TYR A 501 -28.26 -4.14 -21.13
C TYR A 501 -27.22 -5.06 -20.50
N ASP A 502 -26.03 -5.10 -21.08
CA ASP A 502 -24.91 -5.83 -20.49
C ASP A 502 -24.36 -5.11 -19.25
N SER A 503 -24.05 -5.87 -18.19
CA SER A 503 -23.53 -5.34 -16.92
C SER A 503 -22.14 -4.71 -17.04
N GLY A 504 -21.37 -5.05 -18.08
CA GLY A 504 -20.12 -4.32 -18.38
C GLY A 504 -20.40 -2.92 -18.94
N SER A 505 -21.62 -2.64 -19.39
CA SER A 505 -22.01 -1.35 -19.99
C SER A 505 -22.76 -0.46 -19.00
N ILE A 506 -23.75 -1.00 -18.29
CA ILE A 506 -24.53 -0.31 -17.26
C ILE A 506 -24.82 -1.31 -16.14
N ASP A 507 -24.45 -0.97 -14.90
CA ASP A 507 -24.66 -1.82 -13.74
C ASP A 507 -25.02 -1.01 -12.49
N VAL A 508 -25.64 -1.66 -11.52
CA VAL A 508 -25.89 -1.09 -10.19
C VAL A 508 -24.98 -1.79 -9.21
N LYS A 509 -23.97 -1.10 -8.68
CA LYS A 509 -22.99 -1.69 -7.78
C LYS A 509 -23.22 -1.30 -6.34
N SER A 510 -22.92 -2.23 -5.43
CA SER A 510 -22.93 -1.92 -4.01
C SER A 510 -21.70 -1.10 -3.66
N MET A 511 -21.86 -0.06 -2.84
CA MET A 511 -20.74 0.69 -2.27
C MET A 511 -19.80 -0.21 -1.44
N LYS A 512 -20.26 -1.38 -1.00
CA LYS A 512 -19.43 -2.37 -0.33
C LYS A 512 -18.19 -2.79 -1.12
N SER A 513 -18.28 -2.93 -2.44
CA SER A 513 -17.12 -3.29 -3.26
C SER A 513 -16.07 -2.17 -3.25
N GLU A 514 -16.52 -0.91 -3.36
CA GLU A 514 -15.64 0.28 -3.27
C GLU A 514 -14.98 0.38 -1.89
N TYR A 515 -15.71 0.09 -0.83
CA TYR A 515 -15.18 0.06 0.54
C TYR A 515 -14.13 -1.04 0.73
N ASN A 516 -14.38 -2.24 0.20
CA ASN A 516 -13.43 -3.34 0.24
C ASN A 516 -12.15 -3.01 -0.53
N LEU A 517 -12.27 -2.33 -1.67
CA LEU A 517 -11.13 -1.86 -2.45
C LEU A 517 -10.28 -0.86 -1.65
N ALA A 518 -10.91 0.15 -1.04
CA ALA A 518 -10.24 1.13 -0.19
C ALA A 518 -9.51 0.46 0.99
N LYS A 519 -10.16 -0.50 1.67
CA LYS A 519 -9.56 -1.30 2.74
C LYS A 519 -8.37 -2.13 2.25
N GLY A 520 -8.48 -2.74 1.07
CA GLY A 520 -7.40 -3.50 0.44
C GLY A 520 -6.16 -2.64 0.23
N ASN A 521 -6.34 -1.45 -0.36
CA ASN A 521 -5.25 -0.49 -0.60
C ASN A 521 -4.56 -0.03 0.69
N LEU A 522 -5.33 0.31 1.72
CA LEU A 522 -4.78 0.69 3.04
C LEU A 522 -4.06 -0.47 3.73
N SER A 523 -4.56 -1.69 3.56
CA SER A 523 -3.93 -2.90 4.11
C SER A 523 -2.57 -3.15 3.47
N ILE A 524 -2.47 -3.00 2.14
CA ILE A 524 -1.20 -3.14 1.41
C ILE A 524 -0.18 -2.09 1.89
N ALA A 525 -0.59 -0.83 1.99
CA ALA A 525 0.27 0.25 2.49
C ALA A 525 0.80 -0.02 3.90
N THR A 526 -0.06 -0.55 4.79
CA THR A 526 0.32 -0.90 6.16
C THR A 526 1.33 -2.06 6.20
N VAL A 527 1.14 -3.10 5.37
CA VAL A 527 2.09 -4.23 5.29
C VAL A 527 3.45 -3.76 4.75
N GLU A 528 3.45 -2.87 3.77
CA GLU A 528 4.68 -2.28 3.23
C GLU A 528 5.45 -1.48 4.29
N SER A 529 4.77 -0.59 5.03
CA SER A 529 5.43 0.19 6.08
C SER A 529 5.95 -0.70 7.22
N LEU A 530 5.28 -1.80 7.54
CA LEU A 530 5.78 -2.80 8.48
C LEU A 530 7.07 -3.49 8.00
N PHE A 531 7.20 -3.84 6.72
CA PHE A 531 8.46 -4.38 6.18
C PHE A 531 9.62 -3.40 6.39
N HIS A 532 9.39 -2.10 6.17
CA HIS A 532 10.39 -1.06 6.41
C HIS A 532 10.78 -0.97 7.89
N VAL A 533 9.82 -1.06 8.82
CA VAL A 533 10.09 -1.11 10.27
C VAL A 533 10.94 -2.33 10.64
N ILE A 534 10.67 -3.51 10.07
CA ILE A 534 11.43 -4.72 10.35
C ILE A 534 12.90 -4.57 9.90
N ILE A 535 13.15 -4.08 8.68
CA ILE A 535 14.51 -3.88 8.15
C ILE A 535 15.28 -2.85 8.97
N THR A 536 14.67 -1.70 9.24
CA THR A 536 15.30 -0.62 10.00
C THR A 536 15.51 -1.03 11.46
N GLY A 537 14.59 -1.82 12.03
CA GLY A 537 14.72 -2.42 13.36
C GLY A 537 15.88 -3.39 13.46
N PHE A 538 16.06 -4.28 12.48
CA PHE A 538 17.26 -5.13 12.42
C PHE A 538 18.53 -4.32 12.25
N SER A 539 18.53 -3.30 11.39
CA SER A 539 19.66 -2.38 11.20
C SER A 539 20.05 -1.68 12.50
N PHE A 540 19.05 -1.23 13.27
CA PHE A 540 19.23 -0.59 14.58
C PHE A 540 19.84 -1.55 15.60
N LEU A 541 19.30 -2.76 15.72
CA LEU A 541 19.85 -3.80 16.61
C LEU A 541 21.30 -4.13 16.26
N LEU A 542 21.64 -4.20 14.97
CA LEU A 542 23.01 -4.40 14.53
C LEU A 542 23.91 -3.23 14.88
N CYS A 543 23.44 -2.01 14.70
CA CYS A 543 24.21 -0.83 15.03
C CYS A 543 24.55 -0.82 16.53
N ILE A 544 23.57 -1.10 17.40
CA ILE A 544 23.77 -1.28 18.84
C ILE A 544 24.83 -2.35 19.12
N LEU A 545 24.68 -3.54 18.52
CA LEU A 545 25.62 -4.66 18.71
C LEU A 545 27.05 -4.32 18.26
N SER A 546 27.20 -3.60 17.14
CA SER A 546 28.50 -3.18 16.61
C SER A 546 29.16 -2.18 17.55
N ILE A 547 28.42 -1.14 17.96
CA ILE A 547 28.91 -0.07 18.84
C ILE A 547 29.35 -0.66 20.19
N ILE A 548 28.52 -1.50 20.82
CA ILE A 548 28.89 -2.09 22.12
C ILE A 548 30.07 -3.04 22.01
N THR A 549 30.15 -3.83 20.94
CA THR A 549 31.27 -4.76 20.73
C THR A 549 32.58 -3.99 20.61
N ILE A 550 32.60 -2.89 19.87
CA ILE A 550 33.80 -2.07 19.69
C ILE A 550 34.16 -1.32 20.96
N PHE A 551 33.17 -0.79 21.68
CA PHE A 551 33.38 -0.17 22.98
C PHE A 551 34.03 -1.13 23.98
N LEU A 552 33.49 -2.35 24.12
CA LEU A 552 34.04 -3.37 24.99
C LEU A 552 35.44 -3.80 24.56
N GLU A 553 35.70 -3.93 23.27
CA GLU A 553 37.02 -4.32 22.75
C GLU A 553 38.09 -3.23 22.99
N PHE A 554 37.75 -1.95 22.82
CA PHE A 554 38.66 -0.83 23.11
C PHE A 554 39.06 -0.77 24.58
N ARG A 555 38.14 -1.13 25.46
CA ARG A 555 38.29 -0.99 26.92
C ARG A 555 38.52 -2.33 27.62
N LYS A 556 38.76 -3.42 26.89
CA LYS A 556 38.83 -4.78 27.45
C LYS A 556 39.83 -4.93 28.60
N LYS A 557 41.02 -4.32 28.50
CA LYS A 557 42.03 -4.34 29.56
C LYS A 557 41.54 -3.61 30.81
N GLU A 558 40.93 -2.45 30.63
CA GLU A 558 40.39 -1.61 31.71
C GLU A 558 39.20 -2.30 32.41
N PHE A 559 38.31 -2.94 31.65
CA PHE A 559 37.23 -3.75 32.20
C PHE A 559 37.75 -4.98 32.96
N ALA A 560 38.80 -5.62 32.46
CA ALA A 560 39.39 -6.80 33.07
C ALA A 560 40.10 -6.48 34.40
N VAL A 561 40.89 -5.40 34.45
CA VAL A 561 41.55 -4.93 35.68
C VAL A 561 40.51 -4.55 36.74
N ASN A 562 39.47 -3.80 36.37
CA ASN A 562 38.42 -3.43 37.32
C ASN A 562 37.68 -4.66 37.88
N ARG A 563 37.40 -5.64 37.01
CA ARG A 563 36.78 -6.92 37.41
C ARG A 563 37.65 -7.68 38.41
N LEU A 564 38.96 -7.73 38.21
CA LEU A 564 39.91 -8.36 39.13
C LEU A 564 39.93 -7.67 40.50
N LEU A 565 39.80 -6.34 40.51
CA LEU A 565 39.70 -5.54 41.74
C LEU A 565 38.30 -5.59 42.39
N GLY A 566 37.37 -6.42 41.90
CA GLY A 566 35.99 -6.49 42.40
C GLY A 566 35.13 -5.24 42.11
N LYS A 567 35.64 -4.30 41.31
CA LYS A 567 35.00 -3.02 41.00
C LYS A 567 34.35 -3.04 39.61
N ARG A 568 33.41 -2.12 39.37
CA ARG A 568 32.85 -1.85 38.03
C ARG A 568 33.18 -0.42 37.62
N PRO A 569 33.63 -0.17 36.38
CA PRO A 569 33.94 1.18 35.91
C PRO A 569 32.65 1.98 35.62
N LYS A 570 31.91 2.35 36.67
CA LYS A 570 30.58 2.97 36.58
C LYS A 570 30.58 4.26 35.78
N SER A 571 31.52 5.17 36.03
CA SER A 571 31.63 6.47 35.33
C SER A 571 31.80 6.30 33.81
N LEU A 572 32.63 5.33 33.40
CA LEU A 572 32.91 5.07 32.00
C LEU A 572 31.72 4.41 31.27
N ILE A 573 31.03 3.47 31.94
CA ILE A 573 29.79 2.89 31.43
C ILE A 573 28.72 3.99 31.28
N MET A 574 28.56 4.84 32.30
CA MET A 574 27.56 5.90 32.29
C MET A 574 27.81 6.90 31.16
N SER A 575 29.07 7.33 30.98
CA SER A 575 29.44 8.25 29.89
C SER A 575 29.14 7.67 28.51
N PHE A 576 29.39 6.37 28.31
CA PHE A 576 29.07 5.66 27.07
C PHE A 576 27.55 5.59 26.83
N LEU A 577 26.78 5.28 27.87
CA LEU A 577 25.31 5.21 27.79
C LEU A 577 24.71 6.58 27.47
N ILE A 578 25.12 7.64 28.18
CA ILE A 578 24.64 9.01 27.94
C ILE A 578 24.96 9.44 26.51
N PHE A 579 26.21 9.29 26.06
CA PHE A 579 26.62 9.75 24.73
C PHE A 579 25.84 9.07 23.60
N ASN A 580 25.57 7.77 23.73
CA ASN A 580 24.74 7.06 22.76
C ASN A 580 23.27 7.45 22.89
N GLY A 581 22.77 7.56 24.11
CA GLY A 581 21.37 7.85 24.38
C GLY A 581 20.89 9.18 23.85
N VAL A 582 21.72 10.21 23.97
CA VAL A 582 21.39 11.58 23.50
C VAL A 582 21.06 11.59 22.01
N ILE A 583 21.77 10.81 21.18
CA ILE A 583 21.48 10.73 19.74
C ILE A 583 20.06 10.22 19.50
N THR A 584 19.68 9.13 20.17
CA THR A 584 18.36 8.51 20.01
C THR A 584 17.25 9.40 20.55
N LEU A 585 17.50 10.06 21.68
CA LEU A 585 16.54 10.95 22.33
C LEU A 585 16.28 12.21 21.48
N LEU A 586 17.32 12.86 20.95
CA LEU A 586 17.17 14.03 20.10
C LEU A 586 16.38 13.72 18.82
N ILE A 587 16.72 12.62 18.14
CA ILE A 587 16.02 12.22 16.91
C ILE A 587 14.55 11.88 17.19
N ALA A 588 14.27 11.12 18.25
CA ALA A 588 12.90 10.80 18.63
C ALA A 588 12.10 12.07 18.99
N ALA A 589 12.69 12.98 19.76
CA ALA A 589 12.02 14.22 20.16
C ALA A 589 11.66 15.13 18.97
N VAL A 590 12.48 15.16 17.91
CA VAL A 590 12.22 15.96 16.71
C VAL A 590 11.10 15.36 15.84
N ILE A 591 11.04 14.04 15.71
CA ILE A 591 10.12 13.39 14.78
C ILE A 591 8.80 13.01 15.46
N ASN A 592 8.87 12.27 16.57
CA ASN A 592 7.69 11.83 17.32
C ASN A 592 8.09 11.51 18.77
N TRP A 593 7.64 12.34 19.70
CA TRP A 593 7.97 12.24 21.12
C TRP A 593 7.60 10.89 21.76
N MET A 594 6.54 10.23 21.28
CA MET A 594 6.15 8.90 21.79
C MET A 594 7.22 7.82 21.54
N LEU A 595 8.07 8.01 20.53
CA LEU A 595 9.13 7.07 20.17
C LEU A 595 10.38 7.18 21.05
N ILE A 596 10.37 8.02 22.10
CA ILE A 596 11.41 8.05 23.14
C ILE A 596 11.58 6.68 23.83
N ILE A 597 10.57 5.80 23.79
CA ILE A 597 10.71 4.42 24.27
C ILE A 597 11.88 3.65 23.62
N LEU A 598 12.29 4.01 22.40
CA LEU A 598 13.46 3.42 21.75
C LEU A 598 14.77 3.67 22.52
N PHE A 599 14.88 4.83 23.19
CA PHE A 599 16.02 5.12 24.07
C PHE A 599 16.06 4.13 25.25
N LEU A 600 14.92 3.80 25.86
CA LEU A 600 14.85 2.84 26.97
C LEU A 600 15.27 1.44 26.51
N ILE A 601 14.77 1.01 25.34
CA ILE A 601 15.14 -0.28 24.73
C ILE A 601 16.65 -0.33 24.46
N GLU A 602 17.22 0.74 23.90
CA GLU A 602 18.66 0.84 23.64
C GLU A 602 19.48 0.73 24.93
N MET A 603 19.13 1.49 25.96
CA MET A 603 19.83 1.47 27.25
C MET A 603 19.78 0.08 27.88
N MET A 604 18.61 -0.55 27.86
CA MET A 604 18.43 -1.90 28.38
C MET A 604 19.35 -2.89 27.65
N LEU A 605 19.40 -2.85 26.31
CA LEU A 605 20.27 -3.73 25.53
C LEU A 605 21.75 -3.50 25.88
N PHE A 606 22.20 -2.24 25.94
CA PHE A 606 23.59 -1.97 26.31
C PHE A 606 23.95 -2.50 27.69
N VAL A 607 23.10 -2.28 28.70
CA VAL A 607 23.31 -2.76 30.06
C VAL A 607 23.38 -4.29 30.09
N ILE A 608 22.47 -4.99 29.40
CA ILE A 608 22.46 -6.45 29.31
C ILE A 608 23.78 -6.97 28.72
N PHE A 609 24.22 -6.42 27.60
CA PHE A 609 25.44 -6.87 26.92
C PHE A 609 26.71 -6.55 27.71
N ILE A 610 26.81 -5.38 28.34
CA ILE A 610 27.94 -5.03 29.23
C ILE A 610 27.99 -6.00 30.42
N ASN A 611 26.84 -6.26 31.06
CA ASN A 611 26.77 -7.18 32.20
C ASN A 611 27.18 -8.61 31.80
N LYS A 612 26.71 -9.09 30.65
CA LYS A 612 27.08 -10.41 30.11
C LYS A 612 28.58 -10.50 29.81
N TYR A 613 29.16 -9.47 29.22
CA TYR A 613 30.60 -9.40 28.98
C TYR A 613 31.40 -9.42 30.29
N MET A 614 31.00 -8.60 31.26
CA MET A 614 31.63 -8.56 32.58
C MET A 614 31.58 -9.92 33.28
N LYS A 615 30.43 -10.61 33.24
CA LYS A 615 30.25 -11.92 33.89
C LYS A 615 31.12 -13.02 33.28
N ASN A 616 31.17 -13.09 31.94
CA ASN A 616 31.65 -14.29 31.25
C ASN A 616 33.02 -14.13 30.57
N LYS A 617 33.45 -12.90 30.25
CA LYS A 617 34.61 -12.67 29.38
C LYS A 617 35.69 -11.77 29.98
N ALA A 618 35.34 -10.85 30.88
CA ALA A 618 36.31 -9.87 31.38
C ALA A 618 37.56 -10.50 32.04
N ILE A 619 37.43 -11.64 32.72
CA ILE A 619 38.56 -12.33 33.37
C ILE A 619 39.40 -13.14 32.35
N LEU A 620 38.77 -13.69 31.31
CA LEU A 620 39.44 -14.48 30.27
C LEU A 620 40.45 -13.65 29.48
N VAL A 621 40.17 -12.35 29.31
CA VAL A 621 41.09 -11.38 28.69
C VAL A 621 42.43 -11.30 29.42
N LEU A 622 42.48 -11.51 30.73
CA LEU A 622 43.72 -11.53 31.52
C LEU A 622 44.52 -12.83 31.34
N LYS A 623 43.85 -13.91 30.93
CA LYS A 623 44.48 -15.19 30.58
C LYS A 623 45.00 -15.24 29.14
N GLY A 624 44.80 -14.17 28.36
CA GLY A 624 45.21 -14.10 26.95
C GLY A 624 44.21 -14.67 25.95
N GLU A 625 43.01 -15.02 26.40
CA GLU A 625 41.85 -15.47 25.58
C GLU A 625 40.94 -14.29 25.19
#